data_AF-A0A251QT95-F1
#
_entry.id   AF-A0A251QT95-F1
#
_cell.length_a   1.000
_cell.length_b   1.000
_cell.length_c   1.000
_cell.angle_alpha   90.00
_cell.angle_beta   90.00
_cell.angle_gamma   90.00
#
_symmetry.space_group_name_H-M   'P 1'
#
loop_
_entity.id
_entity.type
_entity.pdbx_description
1 polymer ?
#
loop_
_entity_poly.entity_id
_entity_poly.type
_entity_poly.pdbx_seq_one_letter_code
_entity_poly.pdbx_strand_id
1 'polypeptide(L)' 'MVFMAEIGFGKKQTSLVCDSVYGAEEGDTCTFVFEKFNLSFDFFLSINPNINCNNFFVGQWLCTEGTATELRV' A
#
# COMPACT_ATOMS: atom_id res chain seq x y z
N MET A 1 -15.63 14.83 -22.70
CA MET A 1 -16.38 15.70 -21.77
C MET A 1 -16.45 14.91 -20.47
N VAL A 2 -15.70 15.23 -19.41
CA VAL A 2 -15.66 16.54 -18.73
C VAL A 2 -14.27 16.82 -18.12
N PHE A 3 -13.72 17.98 -18.51
CA PHE A 3 -12.88 18.96 -17.79
C PHE A 3 -11.45 18.55 -17.37
N MET A 4 -10.40 19.07 -18.01
CA MET A 4 -9.86 20.45 -18.02
C MET A 4 -9.04 20.81 -16.77
N ALA A 5 -7.76 21.09 -17.03
CA ALA A 5 -6.82 21.94 -16.28
C ALA A 5 -6.45 21.55 -14.85
N GLU A 6 -5.22 21.09 -14.66
CA GLU A 6 -4.50 21.27 -13.39
C GLU A 6 -3.14 21.91 -13.72
N ILE A 7 -2.99 23.14 -13.25
CA ILE A 7 -1.84 24.01 -13.43
C ILE A 7 -0.83 23.62 -12.34
N GLY A 8 0.30 23.03 -12.72
CA GLY A 8 1.55 22.94 -11.95
C GLY A 8 1.51 22.41 -10.51
N PHE A 9 1.65 21.09 -10.34
CA PHE A 9 2.49 20.42 -9.32
C PHE A 9 2.83 19.03 -9.90
N GLY A 10 4.12 18.72 -10.09
CA GLY A 10 4.54 17.46 -10.72
C GLY A 10 3.93 16.25 -9.99
N LYS A 11 3.10 15.46 -10.69
CA LYS A 11 2.49 14.28 -10.09
C LYS A 11 3.57 13.22 -9.92
N LYS A 12 3.99 12.97 -8.69
CA LYS A 12 4.74 11.76 -8.34
C LYS A 12 3.75 10.59 -8.41
N GLN A 13 3.58 10.02 -9.59
CA GLN A 13 2.66 8.91 -9.80
C GLN A 13 3.36 7.64 -9.33
N THR A 14 3.04 7.15 -8.14
CA THR A 14 3.55 5.84 -7.72
C THR A 14 2.81 4.76 -8.50
N SER A 15 3.51 4.03 -9.36
CA SER A 15 3.03 2.76 -9.90
C SER A 15 3.15 1.72 -8.81
N LEU A 16 2.01 1.21 -8.37
CA LEU A 16 1.92 0.16 -7.38
C LEU A 16 1.41 -1.11 -8.06
N VAL A 17 2.21 -2.16 -8.03
CA VAL A 17 1.81 -3.50 -8.47
C VAL A 17 1.76 -4.37 -7.23
N CYS A 18 0.66 -5.11 -7.08
CA CYS A 18 0.50 -6.09 -6.02
C CYS A 18 0.41 -7.48 -6.63
N ASP A 19 1.43 -8.30 -6.36
CA ASP A 19 1.58 -9.64 -6.91
C ASP A 19 0.91 -10.69 -6.02
N SER A 20 0.93 -10.47 -4.69
CA SER A 20 0.32 -11.34 -3.70
C SER A 20 -0.47 -10.54 -2.65
N VAL A 21 -1.65 -11.05 -2.29
CA VAL A 21 -2.56 -10.44 -1.31
C VAL A 21 -2.83 -11.37 -0.13
N TYR A 22 -2.93 -10.79 1.05
CA TYR A 22 -3.31 -11.45 2.28
C TYR A 22 -4.50 -10.74 2.92
N GLY A 23 -5.50 -11.49 3.38
CA GLY A 23 -6.61 -10.98 4.16
C GLY A 23 -6.28 -11.11 5.64
N ALA A 24 -6.29 -10.00 6.37
CA ALA A 24 -6.03 -10.01 7.81
C ALA A 24 -6.98 -10.96 8.55
N GLU A 25 -6.43 -11.78 9.44
CA GLU A 25 -7.15 -12.78 10.23
C GLU A 25 -7.35 -12.31 11.68
N GLU A 26 -8.17 -13.05 12.44
CA GLU A 26 -8.35 -12.77 13.87
C GLU A 26 -7.02 -12.90 14.62
N GLY A 27 -6.68 -11.88 15.41
CA GLY A 27 -5.42 -11.81 16.16
C GLY A 27 -4.26 -11.16 15.40
N ASP A 28 -4.41 -10.87 14.11
CA ASP A 28 -3.41 -10.11 13.36
C ASP A 28 -3.33 -8.66 13.86
N THR A 29 -2.10 -8.12 13.83
CA THR A 29 -1.82 -6.70 13.98
C THR A 29 -1.05 -6.21 12.77
N CYS A 30 -1.05 -4.89 12.52
CA CYS A 30 -0.25 -4.31 11.44
C CYS A 30 1.22 -4.75 11.52
N THR A 31 1.78 -4.76 12.73
CA THR A 31 3.15 -5.19 13.00
C THR A 31 3.38 -6.66 12.69
N PHE A 32 2.49 -7.51 13.20
CA PHE A 32 2.58 -8.94 12.98
C PHE A 32 2.56 -9.30 11.50
N VAL A 33 1.72 -8.63 10.68
CA VAL A 33 1.62 -8.96 9.25
C VAL A 33 2.94 -8.66 8.52
N PHE A 34 3.53 -7.47 8.66
CA PHE A 34 4.77 -7.20 7.92
C PHE A 34 5.93 -8.09 8.40
N GLU A 35 5.97 -8.46 9.69
CA GLU A 35 6.95 -9.41 10.22
C GLU A 35 6.71 -10.83 9.69
N LYS A 36 5.46 -11.30 9.65
CA LYS A 36 5.05 -12.60 9.10
C LYS A 36 5.51 -12.81 7.67
N PHE A 37 5.44 -11.76 6.85
CA PHE A 37 5.91 -11.77 5.46
C PHE A 37 7.35 -11.29 5.28
N ASN A 38 8.08 -11.09 6.39
CA ASN A 38 9.49 -10.71 6.40
C ASN A 38 9.78 -9.42 5.59
N LEU A 39 8.86 -8.46 5.67
CA LEU A 39 8.92 -7.14 5.03
C LEU A 39 9.47 -6.11 6.02
N SER A 40 10.12 -5.06 5.52
CA SER A 40 10.34 -3.87 6.35
C SER A 40 9.05 -3.08 6.47
N PHE A 41 8.89 -2.34 7.57
CA PHE A 41 7.73 -1.48 7.78
C PHE A 41 7.55 -0.45 6.65
N ASP A 42 8.65 0.22 6.25
CA ASP A 42 8.62 1.23 5.18
C ASP A 42 8.20 0.62 3.84
N PHE A 43 8.71 -0.57 3.50
CA PHE A 43 8.33 -1.25 2.27
C PHE A 43 6.87 -1.68 2.31
N PHE A 44 6.41 -2.26 3.42
CA PHE A 44 5.01 -2.65 3.60
C PHE A 44 4.05 -1.47 3.44
N LEU A 45 4.36 -0.30 4.01
CA LEU A 45 3.58 0.91 3.80
C LEU A 45 3.63 1.40 2.35
N SER A 46 4.78 1.26 1.68
CA SER A 46 4.94 1.69 0.28
C SER A 46 4.03 0.92 -0.69
N ILE A 47 3.81 -0.38 -0.43
CA ILE A 47 2.91 -1.23 -1.23
C ILE A 47 1.48 -1.32 -0.64
N ASN A 48 1.20 -0.61 0.45
CA ASN A 48 -0.12 -0.48 1.08
C ASN A 48 -0.43 0.99 1.45
N PRO A 49 -0.43 1.94 0.51
CA PRO A 49 -0.51 3.38 0.81
C PRO A 49 -1.81 3.82 1.50
N ASN A 50 -2.86 2.99 1.46
CA ASN A 50 -4.15 3.27 2.10
C ASN A 50 -4.25 2.68 3.52
N ILE A 51 -3.21 1.99 4.00
CA ILE A 51 -3.23 1.38 5.33
C ILE A 51 -3.12 2.43 6.42
N ASN A 52 -3.91 2.24 7.48
CA ASN A 52 -3.74 2.96 8.74
C ASN A 52 -3.50 1.92 9.85
N CYS A 53 -2.24 1.73 10.26
CA CYS A 53 -1.90 0.74 11.29
C CYS A 53 -2.56 1.01 12.65
N ASN A 54 -2.97 2.25 12.94
CA ASN A 54 -3.68 2.58 14.19
C ASN A 54 -5.16 2.14 14.17
N ASN A 55 -5.68 1.77 12.99
CA ASN A 55 -7.05 1.31 12.80
C ASN A 55 -7.06 0.06 11.91
N PHE A 56 -6.23 -0.93 12.28
CA PHE A 56 -6.13 -2.22 11.61
C PHE A 56 -7.30 -3.13 12.00
N PHE A 57 -7.84 -3.91 11.06
CA PHE A 57 -9.01 -4.75 11.32
C PHE A 57 -8.99 -6.07 10.52
N VAL A 58 -9.69 -7.08 11.04
CA VAL A 58 -9.87 -8.39 10.41
C VAL A 58 -10.60 -8.25 9.07
N GLY A 59 -10.16 -8.99 8.06
CA GLY A 59 -10.69 -8.95 6.70
C GLY A 59 -10.13 -7.82 5.84
N GLN A 60 -9.20 -7.01 6.36
CA GLN A 60 -8.49 -6.04 5.57
C GLN A 60 -7.53 -6.72 4.57
N TRP A 61 -7.63 -6.36 3.29
CA TRP A 61 -6.73 -6.84 2.24
C TRP A 61 -5.42 -6.06 2.23
N LEU A 62 -4.32 -6.79 2.23
CA LEU A 62 -2.96 -6.27 2.33
C LEU A 62 -2.11 -6.86 1.22
N CYS A 63 -1.33 -6.02 0.57
CA CYS A 63 -0.30 -6.46 -0.34
C CYS A 63 0.91 -6.98 0.43
N THR A 64 1.34 -8.20 0.12
CA THR A 64 2.47 -8.87 0.79
C THR A 64 3.66 -9.06 -0.14
N GLU A 65 3.44 -9.00 -1.44
CA GLU A 65 4.48 -8.98 -2.47
C GLU A 65 4.05 -8.02 -3.57
N GLY A 66 4.97 -7.18 -4.01
CA GLY A 66 4.66 -6.16 -4.99
C GLY A 66 5.81 -5.19 -5.22
N THR A 67 5.54 -4.17 -6.02
CA THR A 67 6.51 -3.10 -6.29
C THR A 67 5.84 -1.74 -6.18
N ALA A 68 6.52 -0.78 -5.56
CA ALA A 68 6.13 0.62 -5.53
C ALA A 68 7.22 1.42 -6.25
N THR A 69 6.95 1.82 -7.49
CA THR A 69 7.88 2.60 -8.31
C THR A 69 7.38 4.00 -8.48
N GLU A 70 8.23 5.00 -8.24
CA GLU A 70 7.92 6.38 -8.57
C GLU A 70 7.98 6.56 -10.10
N LEU A 71 6.83 6.63 -10.76
CA LEU A 71 6.79 7.11 -12.13
C LEU A 71 6.99 8.62 -12.08
N ARG A 72 8.08 9.06 -12.71
CA ARG A 72 8.23 10.45 -13.14
C ARG A 72 7.30 10.64 -14.33
N VAL A 73 6.18 11.33 -14.12
CA VAL A 73 5.26 11.82 -15.18
C VAL A 73 5.40 13.32 -15.32
#